data_AF-A0A292SHQ0-F1
#
_entry.id   AF-A0A292SHQ0-F1
#
_cell.length_a   1.000
_cell.length_b   1.000
_cell.length_c   1.000
_cell.angle_alpha   90.00
_cell.angle_beta   90.00
_cell.angle_gamma   90.00
#
_symmetry.space_group_name_H-M   'P 1'
#
loop_
_entity.id
_entity.type
_entity.pdbx_description
1 polymer ?
#
loop_
_entity_poly.entity_id
_entity_poly.type
_entity_poly.pdbx_seq_one_letter_code
_entity_poly.pdbx_strand_id
1 'polypeptide(L)'
;MGQQAAFAWGASLYDQAAAQYAISAQQKAQMQAAQTLQKTKAEYAGNIEKDQSTEKGKAFDKVTDEMVDKKGNVVKDKEFTIIDKYSDPDDKTKCADEYREAVSSLGKSYGAEIDTSKGNKDGKVTLEEFVEHEISKLPSDASDSTKAKAKLTAQTAFGKIDQNGDGYADWKELAAVMATLDSDISAGDKKDLDGKIKSNDFAKWSSLMSQNQTNEFDYKVRANYTQLFGKDK
;
A
#
# COMPACT_ATOMS: atom_id res chain seq x y z
N MET A 1 14.83 26.01 9.26
CA MET A 1 13.65 26.12 8.37
C MET A 1 13.67 24.90 7.48
N GLY A 2 12.97 23.84 7.91
CA GLY A 2 13.21 22.47 7.44
C GLY A 2 12.25 22.05 6.35
N GLN A 3 12.78 21.76 5.17
CA GLN A 3 12.09 21.11 4.05
C GLN A 3 11.50 19.77 4.53
N GLN A 4 10.18 19.72 4.67
CA GLN A 4 9.42 18.50 4.94
C GLN A 4 9.10 17.85 3.60
N ALA A 5 9.49 16.60 3.42
CA ALA A 5 9.25 15.85 2.20
C ALA A 5 8.30 14.69 2.49
N ALA A 6 7.21 14.59 1.74
CA ALA A 6 6.40 13.37 1.62
C ALA A 6 7.30 12.20 1.40
N PHE A 7 7.13 11.16 2.18
CA PHE A 7 7.73 9.89 1.89
C PHE A 7 6.83 8.73 2.30
N ALA A 8 5.74 8.52 1.57
CA ALA A 8 5.23 7.18 1.34
C ALA A 8 5.36 6.87 -0.15
N TRP A 9 5.94 5.71 -0.49
CA TRP A 9 6.15 5.16 -1.84
C TRP A 9 7.11 5.92 -2.79
N GLY A 10 7.33 7.22 -2.59
CA GLY A 10 8.08 8.08 -3.54
C GLY A 10 9.61 8.02 -3.47
N ALA A 11 10.19 7.25 -2.54
CA ALA A 11 11.59 7.38 -2.17
C ALA A 11 12.59 6.66 -3.09
N SER A 12 12.16 5.62 -3.80
CA SER A 12 13.02 4.85 -4.72
C SER A 12 13.41 5.62 -5.99
N LEU A 13 12.89 6.83 -6.19
CA LEU A 13 13.07 7.60 -7.42
C LEU A 13 14.12 8.71 -7.36
N TYR A 14 14.69 9.10 -6.21
CA TYR A 14 15.68 10.20 -6.21
C TYR A 14 16.92 9.85 -7.09
N ASP A 15 17.43 8.63 -6.99
CA ASP A 15 18.62 8.22 -7.75
C ASP A 15 18.33 7.73 -9.19
N GLN A 16 17.11 7.28 -9.49
CA GLN A 16 16.71 7.03 -10.89
C GLN A 16 16.25 8.30 -11.62
N ALA A 17 15.83 9.35 -10.91
CA ALA A 17 15.33 10.60 -11.48
C ALA A 17 16.40 11.55 -12.02
N ALA A 18 17.67 11.42 -11.61
CA ALA A 18 18.76 12.20 -12.20
C ALA A 18 19.10 11.73 -13.63
N ALA A 19 18.65 10.54 -14.01
CA ALA A 19 18.81 9.98 -15.35
C ALA A 19 17.44 9.79 -16.01
N GLN A 20 17.09 10.76 -16.88
CA GLN A 20 16.21 10.59 -18.05
C GLN A 20 14.70 10.93 -17.95
N TYR A 21 14.38 12.03 -18.66
CA TYR A 21 13.22 12.30 -19.51
C TYR A 21 11.85 12.72 -18.92
N ALA A 22 11.29 13.74 -19.57
CA ALA A 22 9.86 13.98 -19.67
C ALA A 22 9.20 12.72 -20.25
N ILE A 23 8.31 12.11 -19.47
CA ILE A 23 7.65 10.86 -19.82
C ILE A 23 6.72 11.10 -21.00
N SER A 24 7.05 10.53 -22.16
CA SER A 24 6.23 10.65 -23.37
C SER A 24 4.90 9.88 -23.25
N ALA A 25 3.88 10.28 -24.02
CA ALA A 25 2.61 9.54 -24.10
C ALA A 25 2.81 8.06 -24.50
N GLN A 26 3.87 7.79 -25.26
CA GLN A 26 4.27 6.45 -25.69
C GLN A 26 4.87 5.61 -24.56
N GLN A 27 5.64 6.22 -23.65
CA GLN A 27 6.07 5.58 -22.41
C GLN A 27 4.89 5.31 -21.47
N LYS A 28 3.91 6.24 -21.37
CA LYS A 28 2.66 6.00 -20.65
C LYS A 28 1.91 4.78 -21.19
N ALA A 29 1.78 4.66 -22.51
CA ALA A 29 1.12 3.53 -23.17
C ALA A 29 1.89 2.21 -22.99
N GLN A 30 3.23 2.23 -23.06
CA GLN A 30 4.05 1.05 -22.79
C GLN A 30 4.03 0.61 -21.32
N MET A 31 3.93 1.55 -20.38
CA MET A 31 3.77 1.23 -18.95
C MET A 31 2.38 0.65 -18.64
N GLN A 32 1.32 1.17 -19.28
CA GLN A 32 -0.02 0.58 -19.20
C GLN A 32 -0.08 -0.81 -19.85
N ALA A 33 0.69 -1.05 -20.92
CA ALA A 33 0.80 -2.36 -21.57
C ALA A 33 1.65 -3.37 -20.76
N ALA A 34 2.40 -2.93 -19.75
CA ALA A 34 3.28 -3.79 -18.94
C ALA A 34 2.55 -4.48 -17.77
N GLN A 35 1.34 -4.05 -17.41
CA GLN A 35 0.44 -4.84 -16.54
C GLN A 35 -0.04 -6.08 -17.29
N THR A 36 0.80 -7.11 -17.27
CA THR A 36 0.60 -8.38 -17.99
C THR A 36 -0.29 -9.36 -17.25
N LEU A 37 -0.58 -9.11 -15.97
CA LEU A 37 -1.45 -9.97 -15.17
C LEU A 37 -2.92 -9.62 -15.40
N GLN A 38 -3.69 -10.61 -15.85
CA GLN A 38 -5.14 -10.50 -15.89
C GLN A 38 -5.67 -10.11 -14.50
N LYS A 39 -6.66 -9.21 -14.47
CA LYS A 39 -7.38 -8.84 -13.24
C LYS A 39 -8.04 -10.08 -12.63
N THR A 40 -8.18 -10.07 -11.31
CA THR A 40 -8.80 -11.17 -10.58
C THR A 40 -10.31 -11.15 -10.78
N LYS A 41 -10.99 -12.23 -10.36
CA LYS A 41 -12.47 -12.29 -10.32
C LYS A 41 -13.02 -12.01 -8.91
N ALA A 42 -12.22 -11.36 -8.05
CA ALA A 42 -12.67 -11.01 -6.72
C ALA A 42 -13.84 -10.03 -6.81
N GLU A 43 -14.89 -10.28 -6.02
CA GLU A 43 -16.02 -9.37 -5.92
C GLU A 43 -15.67 -8.20 -5.02
N TYR A 44 -16.21 -7.02 -5.34
CA TYR A 44 -16.12 -5.83 -4.51
C TYR A 44 -16.52 -6.14 -3.06
N ALA A 45 -15.64 -5.85 -2.11
CA ALA A 45 -15.84 -6.21 -0.72
C ALA A 45 -16.89 -5.36 0.03
N GLY A 46 -17.45 -4.36 -0.64
CA GLY A 46 -18.41 -3.42 -0.08
C GLY A 46 -17.77 -2.12 0.42
N ASN A 47 -18.62 -1.11 0.63
CA ASN A 47 -18.20 0.19 1.10
C ASN A 47 -17.66 0.12 2.55
N ILE A 48 -16.75 1.04 2.85
CA ILE A 48 -16.32 1.35 4.21
C ILE A 48 -17.49 2.02 4.96
N GLU A 49 -17.68 1.64 6.22
CA GLU A 49 -18.72 2.19 7.07
C GLU A 49 -18.48 3.70 7.33
N LYS A 50 -19.56 4.49 7.39
CA LYS A 50 -19.45 5.95 7.51
C LYS A 50 -18.80 6.43 8.80
N ASP A 51 -18.91 5.64 9.86
CA ASP A 51 -18.34 5.85 11.19
C ASP A 51 -17.07 5.01 11.43
N GLN A 52 -16.52 4.40 10.38
CA GLN A 52 -15.25 3.68 10.46
C GLN A 52 -14.15 4.59 11.00
N SER A 53 -13.51 4.18 12.09
CA SER A 53 -12.40 4.93 12.70
C SER A 53 -11.23 5.07 11.74
N THR A 54 -10.66 6.27 11.64
CA THR A 54 -9.44 6.60 10.86
C THR A 54 -8.14 6.47 11.67
N GLU A 55 -8.23 6.17 12.97
CA GLU A 55 -7.07 6.31 13.89
C GLU A 55 -5.91 5.39 13.54
N LYS A 56 -6.20 4.11 13.25
CA LYS A 56 -5.16 3.13 12.86
C LYS A 56 -4.59 3.47 11.48
N GLY A 57 -5.42 3.90 10.54
CA GLY A 57 -5.01 4.36 9.21
C GLY A 57 -4.02 5.54 9.29
N LYS A 58 -4.35 6.57 10.08
CA LYS A 58 -3.46 7.71 10.35
C LYS A 58 -2.15 7.31 11.01
N ALA A 59 -2.22 6.41 11.99
CA ALA A 59 -1.02 5.91 12.68
C ALA A 59 -0.12 5.14 11.72
N PHE A 60 -0.71 4.30 10.85
CA PHE A 60 -0.01 3.57 9.81
C PHE A 60 0.68 4.51 8.82
N ASP A 61 -0.04 5.50 8.27
CA ASP A 61 0.54 6.50 7.36
C ASP A 61 1.73 7.22 8.00
N LYS A 62 1.54 7.72 9.22
CA LYS A 62 2.60 8.44 9.93
C LYS A 62 3.84 7.58 10.16
N VAL A 63 3.66 6.34 10.61
CA VAL A 63 4.81 5.46 10.93
C VAL A 63 5.53 5.04 9.66
N THR A 64 4.79 4.72 8.60
CA THR A 64 5.36 4.32 7.31
C THR A 64 6.07 5.48 6.61
N ASP A 65 5.60 6.72 6.77
CA ASP A 65 6.30 7.93 6.33
C ASP A 65 7.69 8.10 6.98
N GLU A 66 7.87 7.54 8.19
CA GLU A 66 9.12 7.59 8.94
C GLU A 66 10.02 6.35 8.74
N MET A 67 9.56 5.32 8.01
CA MET A 67 10.33 4.09 7.75
C MET A 67 11.38 4.27 6.66
N VAL A 68 11.24 5.30 5.82
CA VAL A 68 12.16 5.63 4.74
C VAL A 68 12.55 7.11 4.86
N ASP A 69 13.85 7.38 4.79
CA ASP A 69 14.38 8.73 4.91
C ASP A 69 14.12 9.55 3.64
N LYS A 70 14.56 10.82 3.69
CA LYS A 70 14.33 11.76 2.59
C LYS A 70 15.05 11.44 1.28
N LYS A 71 15.95 10.46 1.30
CA LYS A 71 16.74 10.01 0.15
C LYS A 71 16.31 8.62 -0.32
N GLY A 72 15.30 8.01 0.31
CA GLY A 72 14.90 6.65 0.01
C GLY A 72 15.65 5.57 0.74
N ASN A 73 16.46 5.91 1.75
CA ASN A 73 17.15 4.91 2.56
C ASN A 73 16.24 4.43 3.69
N VAL A 74 16.34 3.14 3.99
CA VAL A 74 15.62 2.56 5.12
C VAL A 74 16.08 3.18 6.44
N VAL A 75 15.14 3.64 7.25
CA VAL A 75 15.39 4.05 8.64
C VAL A 75 15.38 2.78 9.51
N LYS A 76 16.51 2.48 10.15
CA LYS A 76 16.64 1.27 10.98
C LYS A 76 15.71 1.31 12.20
N ASP A 77 15.31 0.12 12.64
CA ASP A 77 14.59 -0.12 13.90
C ASP A 77 13.22 0.58 14.00
N LYS A 78 12.60 0.90 12.85
CA LYS A 78 11.21 1.35 12.75
C LYS A 78 10.31 0.16 12.42
N GLU A 79 9.23 0.02 13.17
CA GLU A 79 8.20 -1.00 12.95
C GLU A 79 6.80 -0.42 13.18
N PHE A 80 5.80 -0.99 12.49
CA PHE A 80 4.39 -0.76 12.74
C PHE A 80 3.72 -2.07 13.14
N THR A 81 3.10 -2.09 14.32
CA THR A 81 2.42 -3.27 14.85
C THR A 81 0.96 -3.29 14.42
N ILE A 82 0.57 -4.29 13.65
CA ILE A 82 -0.82 -4.59 13.26
C ILE A 82 -1.53 -5.30 14.41
N ILE A 83 -0.89 -6.32 14.98
CA ILE A 83 -1.36 -7.09 16.13
C ILE A 83 -0.16 -7.44 17.03
N ASP A 84 -0.26 -7.14 18.32
CA ASP A 84 0.83 -7.34 19.28
C ASP A 84 0.76 -8.73 19.94
N LYS A 85 -0.45 -9.25 20.15
CA LYS A 85 -0.68 -10.50 20.89
C LYS A 85 -1.85 -11.26 20.30
N TYR A 86 -1.64 -12.57 20.17
CA TYR A 86 -2.69 -13.52 19.87
C TYR A 86 -3.34 -14.00 21.16
N SER A 87 -4.65 -14.21 21.15
CA SER A 87 -5.35 -14.68 22.34
C SER A 87 -5.05 -16.14 22.68
N ASP A 88 -4.68 -16.93 21.66
CA ASP A 88 -4.16 -18.30 21.79
C ASP A 88 -3.04 -18.53 20.77
N PRO A 89 -1.76 -18.32 21.14
CA PRO A 89 -0.62 -18.46 20.24
C PRO A 89 -0.36 -19.88 19.72
N ASP A 90 -0.93 -20.92 20.36
CA ASP A 90 -0.76 -22.31 19.95
C ASP A 90 -1.85 -22.75 18.95
N ASP A 91 -2.98 -22.03 18.89
CA ASP A 91 -4.05 -22.26 17.92
C ASP A 91 -3.82 -21.47 16.62
N LYS A 92 -3.26 -22.16 15.62
CA LYS A 92 -2.98 -21.58 14.30
C LYS A 92 -4.21 -21.03 13.58
N THR A 93 -5.38 -21.65 13.77
CA THR A 93 -6.61 -21.20 13.11
C THR A 93 -7.06 -19.89 13.73
N LYS A 94 -7.04 -19.83 15.06
CA LYS A 94 -7.38 -18.63 15.81
C LYS A 94 -6.40 -17.49 15.53
N CYS A 95 -5.10 -17.78 15.46
CA CYS A 95 -4.09 -16.80 15.07
C CYS A 95 -4.36 -16.25 13.66
N ALA A 96 -4.71 -17.11 12.70
CA ALA A 96 -5.04 -16.67 11.35
C ALA A 96 -6.31 -15.81 11.30
N ASP A 97 -7.35 -16.16 12.08
CA ASP A 97 -8.57 -15.37 12.18
C ASP A 97 -8.32 -14.00 12.83
N GLU A 98 -7.59 -13.95 13.94
CA GLU A 98 -7.23 -12.70 14.63
C GLU A 98 -6.34 -11.81 13.76
N TYR A 99 -5.38 -12.41 13.04
CA TYR A 99 -4.56 -11.69 12.08
C TYR A 99 -5.43 -11.09 10.97
N ARG A 100 -6.32 -11.90 10.38
CA ARG A 100 -7.26 -11.46 9.34
C ARG A 100 -8.13 -10.30 9.83
N GLU A 101 -8.65 -10.38 11.04
CA GLU A 101 -9.43 -9.30 11.65
C GLU A 101 -8.59 -8.03 11.84
N ALA A 102 -7.36 -8.17 12.31
CA ALA A 102 -6.45 -7.04 12.54
C ALA A 102 -6.07 -6.33 11.23
N VAL A 103 -5.68 -7.06 10.18
CA VAL A 103 -5.40 -6.46 8.86
C VAL A 103 -6.65 -5.89 8.19
N SER A 104 -7.82 -6.51 8.39
CA SER A 104 -9.10 -5.97 7.89
C SER A 104 -9.45 -4.66 8.59
N SER A 105 -9.29 -4.60 9.91
CA SER A 105 -9.49 -3.38 10.71
C SER A 105 -8.55 -2.26 10.26
N LEU A 106 -7.28 -2.58 9.98
CA LEU A 106 -6.32 -1.62 9.47
C LEU A 106 -6.66 -1.16 8.05
N GLY A 107 -6.98 -2.07 7.13
CA GLY A 107 -7.37 -1.76 5.75
C GLY A 107 -8.59 -0.85 5.68
N LYS A 108 -9.64 -1.15 6.46
CA LYS A 108 -10.82 -0.28 6.61
C LYS A 108 -10.47 1.09 7.17
N SER A 109 -9.63 1.13 8.22
CA SER A 109 -9.24 2.39 8.85
C SER A 109 -8.41 3.28 7.93
N TYR A 110 -7.53 2.68 7.13
CA TYR A 110 -6.73 3.36 6.13
C TYR A 110 -7.58 3.89 4.97
N GLY A 111 -8.47 3.07 4.42
CA GLY A 111 -9.40 3.52 3.38
C GLY A 111 -10.33 4.64 3.88
N ALA A 112 -10.82 4.55 5.13
CA ALA A 112 -11.62 5.61 5.74
C ALA A 112 -10.83 6.92 5.87
N GLU A 113 -9.52 6.87 6.14
CA GLU A 113 -8.69 8.06 6.21
C GLU A 113 -8.51 8.71 4.83
N ILE A 114 -8.31 7.93 3.78
CA ILE A 114 -8.22 8.44 2.40
C ILE A 114 -9.55 9.12 2.02
N ASP A 115 -10.67 8.41 2.19
CA ASP A 115 -12.01 8.90 1.86
C ASP A 115 -12.40 10.14 2.70
N THR A 116 -11.98 10.21 3.96
CA THR A 116 -12.30 11.35 4.84
C THR A 116 -11.42 12.57 4.57
N SER A 117 -10.13 12.37 4.32
CA SER A 117 -9.15 13.45 4.24
C SER A 117 -9.03 14.07 2.85
N LYS A 118 -9.29 13.29 1.80
CA LYS A 118 -9.22 13.71 0.38
C LYS A 118 -10.42 13.29 -0.45
N GLY A 119 -11.26 12.40 0.08
CA GLY A 119 -12.45 11.93 -0.62
C GLY A 119 -13.73 12.70 -0.35
N ASN A 120 -14.79 12.14 -0.93
CA ASN A 120 -16.15 12.69 -0.86
C ASN A 120 -16.97 12.09 0.30
N LYS A 121 -16.38 11.18 1.09
CA LYS A 121 -17.02 10.46 2.22
C LYS A 121 -18.14 9.52 1.78
N ASP A 122 -18.00 8.90 0.61
CA ASP A 122 -18.95 7.91 0.08
C ASP A 122 -18.68 6.46 0.50
N GLY A 123 -17.62 6.25 1.29
CA GLY A 123 -17.18 4.95 1.77
C GLY A 123 -16.39 4.16 0.74
N LYS A 124 -15.89 4.81 -0.32
CA LYS A 124 -15.06 4.18 -1.35
C LYS A 124 -13.71 4.89 -1.42
N VAL A 125 -12.74 4.19 -2.00
CA VAL A 125 -11.43 4.77 -2.32
C VAL A 125 -11.25 4.64 -3.82
N THR A 126 -11.43 5.76 -4.53
CA THR A 126 -11.19 5.85 -5.97
C THR A 126 -9.71 6.13 -6.26
N LEU A 127 -9.35 5.98 -7.54
CA LEU A 127 -8.01 6.35 -8.03
C LEU A 127 -7.69 7.81 -7.71
N GLU A 128 -8.63 8.72 -7.96
CA GLU A 128 -8.46 10.15 -7.71
C GLU A 128 -8.16 10.43 -6.24
N GLU A 129 -8.94 9.85 -5.33
CA GLU A 129 -8.79 10.05 -3.88
C GLU A 129 -7.46 9.49 -3.37
N PHE A 130 -7.08 8.30 -3.82
CA PHE A 130 -5.80 7.70 -3.48
C PHE A 130 -4.62 8.55 -3.99
N VAL A 131 -4.70 9.04 -5.24
CA VAL A 131 -3.65 9.89 -5.82
C VAL A 131 -3.55 11.23 -5.08
N GLU A 132 -4.68 11.85 -4.75
CA GLU A 132 -4.71 13.10 -3.98
C GLU A 132 -4.15 12.92 -2.57
N HIS A 133 -4.43 11.78 -1.93
CA HIS A 133 -3.85 11.42 -0.64
C HIS A 133 -2.33 11.37 -0.70
N GLU A 134 -1.78 10.62 -1.65
CA GLU A 134 -0.33 10.48 -1.81
C GLU A 134 0.36 11.80 -2.21
N ILE A 135 -0.28 12.61 -3.07
CA ILE A 135 0.24 13.94 -3.43
C ILE A 135 0.19 14.90 -2.23
N SER A 136 -0.81 14.77 -1.35
CA SER A 136 -0.97 15.67 -0.20
C SER A 136 0.13 15.53 0.84
N LYS A 137 0.83 14.39 0.86
CA LYS A 137 1.99 14.18 1.70
C LYS A 137 3.16 15.10 1.27
N LEU A 138 3.18 15.54 -0.01
CA LEU A 138 4.31 16.28 -0.58
C LEU A 138 4.54 17.62 0.11
N PRO A 139 5.79 18.12 0.12
CA PRO A 139 6.03 19.50 0.50
C PRO A 139 5.11 20.44 -0.30
N SER A 140 4.61 21.50 0.34
CA SER A 140 3.80 22.51 -0.35
C SER A 140 4.58 23.21 -1.49
N ASP A 141 5.91 23.28 -1.37
CA ASP A 141 6.85 23.82 -2.36
C ASP A 141 7.39 22.76 -3.34
N ALA A 142 6.84 21.54 -3.36
CA ALA A 142 7.23 20.51 -4.31
C ALA A 142 7.04 20.98 -5.76
N SER A 143 8.07 20.77 -6.58
CA SER A 143 8.05 21.13 -8.01
C SER A 143 6.95 20.39 -8.77
N ASP A 144 6.49 20.96 -9.89
CA ASP A 144 5.52 20.31 -10.78
C ASP A 144 6.01 18.95 -11.28
N SER A 145 7.33 18.81 -11.52
CA SER A 145 7.91 17.51 -11.92
C SER A 145 7.82 16.48 -10.80
N THR A 146 7.97 16.90 -9.54
CA THR A 146 7.84 16.03 -8.36
C THR A 146 6.39 15.56 -8.22
N LYS A 147 5.44 16.48 -8.33
CA LYS A 147 4.00 16.16 -8.28
C LYS A 147 3.59 15.22 -9.41
N ALA A 148 4.08 15.45 -10.63
CA ALA A 148 3.81 14.58 -11.78
C ALA A 148 4.35 13.15 -11.59
N LYS A 149 5.55 13.01 -10.99
CA LYS A 149 6.13 11.70 -10.65
C LYS A 149 5.33 11.00 -9.55
N ALA A 150 5.04 11.69 -8.45
CA ALA A 150 4.22 11.16 -7.37
C ALA A 150 2.85 10.69 -7.88
N LYS A 151 2.20 11.47 -8.75
CA LYS A 151 0.96 11.08 -9.41
C LYS A 151 1.10 9.78 -10.20
N LEU A 152 2.14 9.63 -11.02
CA LEU A 152 2.36 8.41 -11.80
C LEU A 152 2.64 7.19 -10.90
N THR A 153 3.42 7.39 -9.84
CA THR A 153 3.70 6.37 -8.83
C THR A 153 2.41 5.93 -8.13
N ALA A 154 1.60 6.86 -7.66
CA ALA A 154 0.33 6.57 -7.00
C ALA A 154 -0.66 5.87 -7.95
N GLN A 155 -0.70 6.26 -9.23
CA GLN A 155 -1.50 5.58 -10.25
C GLN A 155 -1.06 4.13 -10.48
N THR A 156 0.26 3.90 -10.51
CA THR A 156 0.84 2.56 -10.64
C THR A 156 0.48 1.69 -9.45
N ALA A 157 0.70 2.23 -8.25
CA ALA A 157 0.36 1.61 -6.98
C ALA A 157 -1.12 1.21 -6.94
N PHE A 158 -2.02 2.16 -7.20
CA PHE A 158 -3.46 1.92 -7.22
C PHE A 158 -3.83 0.78 -8.17
N GLY A 159 -3.26 0.74 -9.37
CA GLY A 159 -3.53 -0.33 -10.33
C GLY A 159 -3.11 -1.73 -9.88
N LYS A 160 -2.23 -1.85 -8.87
CA LYS A 160 -1.85 -3.11 -8.21
C LYS A 160 -2.71 -3.42 -6.98
N ILE A 161 -3.21 -2.38 -6.30
CA ILE A 161 -4.16 -2.49 -5.18
C ILE A 161 -5.51 -2.97 -5.70
N ASP A 162 -6.04 -2.29 -6.73
CA ASP A 162 -7.27 -2.64 -7.45
C ASP A 162 -7.02 -3.91 -8.29
N GLN A 163 -7.15 -5.06 -7.64
CA GLN A 163 -6.81 -6.37 -8.19
C GLN A 163 -7.89 -6.86 -9.15
N ASN A 164 -9.15 -6.53 -8.90
CA ASN A 164 -10.29 -6.94 -9.74
C ASN A 164 -10.57 -5.98 -10.90
N GLY A 165 -10.00 -4.77 -10.87
CA GLY A 165 -10.16 -3.76 -11.93
C GLY A 165 -11.50 -3.04 -11.90
N ASP A 166 -12.18 -3.00 -10.75
CA ASP A 166 -13.48 -2.34 -10.61
C ASP A 166 -13.39 -0.82 -10.40
N GLY A 167 -12.17 -0.29 -10.27
CA GLY A 167 -11.88 1.13 -10.10
C GLY A 167 -11.89 1.60 -8.65
N TYR A 168 -12.01 0.69 -7.68
CA TYR A 168 -11.97 0.98 -6.25
C TYR A 168 -10.87 0.17 -5.58
N ALA A 169 -10.22 0.78 -4.57
CA ALA A 169 -9.38 0.04 -3.63
C ALA A 169 -10.27 -0.38 -2.45
N ASP A 170 -10.86 -1.57 -2.52
CA ASP A 170 -11.78 -2.02 -1.47
C ASP A 170 -11.04 -2.44 -0.18
N TRP A 171 -11.78 -2.61 0.93
CA TRP A 171 -11.16 -2.87 2.22
C TRP A 171 -10.42 -4.23 2.28
N LYS A 172 -10.80 -5.23 1.48
CA LYS A 172 -10.08 -6.52 1.40
C LYS A 172 -8.79 -6.37 0.59
N GLU A 173 -8.82 -5.61 -0.49
CA GLU A 173 -7.63 -5.28 -1.27
C GLU A 173 -6.63 -4.47 -0.46
N LEU A 174 -7.10 -3.45 0.27
CA LEU A 174 -6.27 -2.70 1.21
C LEU A 174 -5.72 -3.61 2.33
N ALA A 175 -6.53 -4.49 2.91
CA ALA A 175 -6.06 -5.44 3.91
C ALA A 175 -4.98 -6.40 3.36
N ALA A 176 -5.12 -6.85 2.11
CA ALA A 176 -4.12 -7.67 1.44
C ALA A 176 -2.80 -6.90 1.24
N VAL A 177 -2.86 -5.60 0.92
CA VAL A 177 -1.68 -4.73 0.86
C VAL A 177 -0.99 -4.65 2.23
N MET A 178 -1.75 -4.45 3.31
CA MET A 178 -1.18 -4.42 4.67
C MET A 178 -0.47 -5.72 5.03
N ALA A 179 -1.07 -6.86 4.69
CA ALA A 179 -0.43 -8.17 4.86
C ALA A 179 0.82 -8.32 3.97
N THR A 180 0.83 -7.78 2.76
CA THR A 180 2.02 -7.78 1.90
C THR A 180 3.15 -6.96 2.50
N LEU A 181 2.86 -5.79 3.08
CA LEU A 181 3.86 -4.98 3.78
C LEU A 181 4.44 -5.68 5.02
N ASP A 182 3.65 -6.55 5.66
CA ASP A 182 4.02 -7.38 6.81
C ASP A 182 4.74 -8.69 6.43
N SER A 183 4.81 -8.99 5.13
CA SER A 183 5.45 -10.22 4.66
C SER A 183 6.97 -10.10 4.73
N ASP A 184 7.62 -10.93 5.55
CA ASP A 184 9.09 -10.98 5.63
C ASP A 184 9.66 -11.51 4.31
N ILE A 185 10.55 -10.72 3.75
CA ILE A 185 11.14 -10.97 2.43
C ILE A 185 12.37 -11.90 2.51
N SER A 186 12.97 -11.96 3.70
CA SER A 186 14.15 -12.77 4.02
C SER A 186 13.79 -14.14 4.60
N ALA A 187 12.57 -14.28 5.11
CA ALA A 187 12.03 -15.56 5.51
C ALA A 187 11.58 -16.35 4.27
N GLY A 188 12.11 -17.55 4.10
CA GLY A 188 11.32 -18.61 3.44
C GLY A 188 10.10 -18.97 4.31
N ASP A 189 9.82 -20.26 4.48
CA ASP A 189 8.57 -20.76 5.09
C ASP A 189 8.32 -20.48 6.59
N LYS A 190 9.00 -19.53 7.27
CA LYS A 190 9.02 -19.49 8.75
C LYS A 190 8.56 -18.20 9.45
N LYS A 191 8.41 -17.06 8.79
CA LYS A 191 7.93 -15.80 9.43
C LYS A 191 7.19 -14.89 8.45
N ASP A 192 6.26 -15.45 7.69
CA ASP A 192 5.36 -14.64 6.87
C ASP A 192 4.21 -14.17 7.77
N LEU A 193 3.91 -12.86 7.77
CA LEU A 193 2.75 -12.27 8.46
C LEU A 193 2.85 -12.31 10.01
N ASP A 194 3.93 -11.75 10.58
CA ASP A 194 4.16 -11.75 12.03
C ASP A 194 3.41 -10.65 12.79
N GLY A 195 2.62 -9.82 12.10
CA GLY A 195 1.88 -8.71 12.67
C GLY A 195 2.72 -7.45 12.87
N LYS A 196 3.95 -7.41 12.34
CA LYS A 196 4.88 -6.28 12.44
C LYS A 196 5.53 -5.96 11.09
N ILE A 197 5.07 -4.85 10.51
CA ILE A 197 5.69 -4.26 9.33
C ILE A 197 7.01 -3.62 9.75
N LYS A 198 8.14 -4.19 9.35
CA LYS A 198 9.47 -3.62 9.60
C LYS A 198 9.86 -2.68 8.47
N SER A 199 10.70 -1.70 8.75
CA SER A 199 11.12 -0.71 7.75
C SER A 199 11.79 -1.29 6.51
N ASN A 200 12.54 -2.39 6.64
CA ASN A 200 13.13 -3.11 5.50
C ASN A 200 12.04 -3.73 4.60
N ASP A 201 11.04 -4.38 5.21
CA ASP A 201 9.95 -5.03 4.49
C ASP A 201 9.09 -3.98 3.78
N PHE A 202 8.72 -2.93 4.53
CA PHE A 202 8.01 -1.77 3.98
C PHE A 202 8.75 -1.14 2.79
N ALA A 203 10.05 -0.85 2.92
CA ALA A 203 10.80 -0.16 1.87
C ALA A 203 10.87 -0.98 0.58
N LYS A 204 11.06 -2.30 0.66
CA LYS A 204 11.09 -3.13 -0.54
C LYS A 204 9.69 -3.31 -1.14
N TRP A 205 8.68 -3.68 -0.35
CA TRP A 205 7.32 -3.86 -0.90
C TRP A 205 6.76 -2.56 -1.47
N SER A 206 7.04 -1.42 -0.83
CA SER A 206 6.63 -0.12 -1.36
C SER A 206 7.34 0.28 -2.65
N SER A 207 8.62 -0.07 -2.77
CA SER A 207 9.35 0.06 -4.03
C SER A 207 8.76 -0.85 -5.12
N LEU A 208 8.41 -2.10 -4.82
CA LEU A 208 7.82 -3.01 -5.82
C LEU A 208 6.39 -2.65 -6.23
N MET A 209 5.61 -2.09 -5.32
CA MET A 209 4.25 -1.62 -5.62
C MET A 209 4.26 -0.42 -6.57
N SER A 210 5.28 0.44 -6.47
CA SER A 210 5.44 1.63 -7.32
C SER A 210 6.05 1.35 -8.70
N GLN A 211 6.49 0.11 -8.97
CA GLN A 211 7.17 -0.27 -10.21
C GLN A 211 6.27 -1.04 -11.18
N ASN A 212 6.24 -0.63 -12.45
CA ASN A 212 5.52 -1.34 -13.52
C ASN A 212 6.32 -2.43 -14.25
N GLN A 213 7.62 -2.57 -13.94
CA GLN A 213 8.51 -3.52 -14.64
C GLN A 213 8.52 -4.92 -14.01
N THR A 214 7.87 -5.09 -12.86
CA THR A 214 7.83 -6.34 -12.10
C THR A 214 6.44 -6.58 -11.54
N ASN A 215 6.07 -7.86 -11.50
CA ASN A 215 4.83 -8.37 -10.93
C ASN A 215 5.04 -9.00 -9.53
N GLU A 216 6.22 -8.85 -8.91
CA GLU A 216 6.53 -9.48 -7.61
C GLU A 216 5.53 -9.05 -6.52
N PHE A 217 5.22 -7.75 -6.45
CA PHE A 217 4.18 -7.23 -5.56
C PHE A 217 2.81 -7.81 -5.91
N ASP A 218 2.44 -7.80 -7.19
CA ASP A 218 1.14 -8.28 -7.69
C ASP A 218 0.89 -9.75 -7.32
N TYR A 219 1.91 -10.60 -7.43
CA TYR A 219 1.80 -12.01 -7.03
C TYR A 219 1.63 -12.14 -5.52
N LYS A 220 2.42 -11.41 -4.73
CA LYS A 220 2.37 -11.51 -3.27
C LYS A 220 1.06 -10.97 -2.71
N VAL A 221 0.57 -9.83 -3.20
CA VAL A 221 -0.70 -9.24 -2.74
C VAL A 221 -1.90 -10.12 -3.10
N ARG A 222 -1.89 -10.78 -4.27
CA ARG A 222 -2.93 -11.76 -4.66
C ARG A 222 -2.88 -13.03 -3.81
N ALA A 223 -1.67 -13.51 -3.49
CA ALA A 223 -1.50 -14.65 -2.60
C ALA A 223 -2.03 -14.34 -1.20
N ASN A 224 -1.69 -13.17 -0.65
CA ASN A 224 -2.17 -12.72 0.66
C ASN A 224 -3.69 -12.48 0.66
N TYR A 225 -4.24 -11.88 -0.41
CA TYR A 225 -5.70 -11.76 -0.57
C TYR A 225 -6.38 -13.14 -0.52
N THR A 226 -5.84 -14.11 -1.25
CA THR A 226 -6.39 -15.48 -1.29
C THR A 226 -6.25 -16.19 0.06
N GLN A 227 -5.13 -16.01 0.76
CA GLN A 227 -4.92 -16.58 2.09
C GLN A 227 -5.90 -15.99 3.13
N LEU A 228 -6.19 -14.68 3.04
CA LEU A 228 -7.07 -13.99 3.99
C LEU A 228 -8.55 -14.23 3.69
N PHE A 229 -8.93 -14.20 2.41
CA PHE A 229 -10.33 -14.09 2.00
C PHE A 229 -10.77 -15.09 0.93
N GLY A 230 -9.87 -15.96 0.49
CA GLY A 230 -10.22 -17.08 -0.38
C GLY A 230 -11.22 -17.98 0.31
N LYS A 231 -12.14 -18.54 -0.46
CA LYS A 231 -13.00 -19.61 0.05
C LYS A 231 -12.11 -20.84 0.24
N ASP A 232 -12.12 -21.43 1.43
CA ASP A 232 -11.57 -22.77 1.64
C ASP A 232 -12.18 -23.70 0.60
N LYS A 233 -11.33 -24.46 -0.10
CA LYS A 233 -11.77 -25.46 -1.08
C LYS A 233 -12.30 -26.70 -0.38
#